data_AF-A0AAN9SDK8-F1
#
_entry.id   AF-A0AAN9SDK8-F1
#
_cell.length_a   1.000
_cell.length_b   1.000
_cell.length_c   1.000
_cell.angle_alpha   90.00
_cell.angle_beta   90.00
_cell.angle_gamma   90.00
#
_symmetry.space_group_name_H-M   'P 1'
#
loop_
_entity.id
_entity.type
_entity.pdbx_description
1 polymer ?
#
loop_
_entity_poly.entity_id
_entity_poly.type
_entity_poly.pdbx_seq_one_letter_code
_entity_poly.pdbx_strand_id
1 'polypeptide(L)'
;MKIPFPCMMLFIMLSLLIVEGEVSVVPAPAPTPESCICNVMELVPCANAYTTSTPPSPQCCERLKEQQPCICQYMNDPTIRTLINTPNAKMVSDFCGSPMPNNC
;
A
#
# COMPACT_ATOMS: atom_id res chain seq x y z
N MET A 1 8.82 5.93 -15.61
CA MET A 1 7.71 4.97 -15.41
C MET A 1 7.89 4.31 -14.05
N LYS A 2 7.01 4.63 -13.09
CA LYS A 2 6.98 4.03 -11.76
C LYS A 2 5.86 2.99 -11.75
N ILE A 3 6.24 1.72 -11.64
CA ILE A 3 5.37 0.59 -11.34
C ILE A 3 6.03 -0.09 -10.13
N PRO A 4 5.33 -0.24 -8.98
CA PRO A 4 5.95 -0.82 -7.78
C PRO A 4 6.37 -2.27 -8.06
N PHE A 5 7.56 -2.63 -7.56
CA PHE A 5 8.26 -3.91 -7.76
C PHE A 5 7.41 -5.19 -7.67
N PRO A 6 6.40 -5.33 -6.78
CA PRO A 6 5.57 -6.54 -6.74
C PRO A 6 4.57 -6.63 -7.90
N CYS A 7 4.05 -5.51 -8.42
CA CYS A 7 3.18 -5.47 -9.60
C CYS A 7 3.99 -5.66 -10.90
N MET A 8 5.24 -5.17 -10.93
CA MET A 8 6.15 -5.32 -12.07
C MET A 8 6.61 -6.78 -12.30
N MET A 9 6.82 -7.56 -11.24
CA MET A 9 7.21 -8.97 -11.34
C MET A 9 6.12 -9.85 -12.00
N LEU A 10 4.85 -9.42 -11.96
CA LEU A 10 3.73 -10.11 -12.60
C LEU A 10 3.76 -9.98 -14.13
N PHE A 11 4.18 -8.82 -14.65
CA PHE A 11 4.28 -8.57 -16.11
C PHE A 11 5.42 -9.35 -16.80
N ILE A 12 6.53 -9.59 -16.08
CA ILE A 12 7.70 -10.32 -16.62
C ILE A 12 7.45 -11.84 -16.60
N MET A 13 6.73 -12.35 -15.59
CA MET A 13 6.40 -13.78 -15.51
C MET A 13 5.24 -14.18 -16.44
N LEU A 14 4.33 -13.25 -16.77
CA LEU A 14 3.24 -13.49 -17.73
C LEU A 14 3.73 -13.60 -19.19
N SER A 15 4.90 -13.04 -19.51
CA SER A 15 5.51 -13.18 -20.85
C SER A 15 6.34 -14.46 -21.02
N LEU A 16 6.58 -15.24 -19.96
CA LEU A 16 7.45 -16.44 -19.96
C LEU A 16 6.72 -17.78 -19.75
N LEU A 17 5.40 -17.79 -19.51
CA LEU A 17 4.64 -19.01 -19.14
C LEU A 17 3.67 -19.49 -20.24
N ILE A 18 4.03 -19.35 -21.51
CA ILE A 18 3.48 -20.23 -22.57
C ILE A 18 4.41 -21.44 -22.69
N VAL A 19 4.45 -22.29 -21.64
CA VAL A 19 5.00 -23.65 -21.70
C VAL A 19 4.01 -24.57 -20.97
N GLU A 20 3.62 -25.63 -21.67
CA GLU A 20 2.41 -26.44 -21.50
C GLU A 20 2.51 -27.44 -20.33
N GLY A 21 1.42 -27.68 -19.59
CA GLY A 21 1.31 -28.79 -18.61
C GLY A 21 0.05 -28.73 -17.75
N GLU A 22 -0.74 -29.80 -17.75
CA GLU A 22 -2.06 -29.92 -17.12
C GLU A 22 -2.10 -29.66 -15.60
N VAL A 23 -3.02 -28.80 -15.12
CA VAL A 23 -3.28 -28.62 -13.68
C VAL A 23 -4.78 -28.71 -13.38
N SER A 24 -5.09 -29.61 -12.45
CA SER A 24 -6.41 -29.90 -11.90
C SER A 24 -7.07 -28.67 -11.27
N VAL A 25 -8.32 -28.40 -11.65
CA VAL A 25 -9.11 -27.24 -11.23
C VAL A 25 -9.60 -27.42 -9.79
N VAL A 26 -8.97 -26.74 -8.84
CA VAL A 26 -9.60 -26.36 -7.57
C VAL A 26 -10.23 -24.98 -7.79
N PRO A 27 -11.52 -24.75 -7.50
CA PRO A 27 -12.11 -23.43 -7.62
C PRO A 27 -11.54 -22.53 -6.52
N ALA A 28 -10.51 -21.75 -6.87
CA ALA A 28 -10.01 -20.68 -6.02
C ALA A 28 -11.06 -19.55 -5.95
N PRO A 29 -11.24 -18.89 -4.79
CA PRO A 29 -12.09 -17.70 -4.71
C PRO A 29 -11.60 -16.68 -5.74
N ALA A 30 -12.56 -16.06 -6.44
CA ALA A 30 -12.33 -15.14 -7.54
C ALA A 30 -11.19 -14.15 -7.25
N PRO A 31 -10.33 -13.85 -8.24
CA PRO A 31 -9.26 -12.87 -8.06
C PRO A 31 -9.90 -11.52 -7.71
N THR A 32 -9.77 -11.13 -6.45
CA THR A 32 -9.97 -9.75 -6.02
C THR A 32 -8.93 -8.88 -6.76
N PRO A 33 -9.29 -7.66 -7.17
CA PRO A 33 -8.39 -6.77 -7.89
C PRO A 33 -7.04 -6.70 -7.17
N GLU A 34 -5.98 -6.87 -7.96
CA GLU A 34 -4.56 -6.98 -7.59
C GLU A 34 -4.23 -6.34 -6.24
N SER A 35 -4.08 -7.17 -5.21
CA SER A 35 -3.75 -6.70 -3.87
C SER A 35 -2.37 -6.04 -3.89
N CYS A 36 -2.30 -4.72 -3.73
CA CYS A 36 -1.09 -4.08 -3.22
C CYS A 36 -0.67 -4.84 -1.96
N ILE A 37 0.53 -5.42 -1.94
CA ILE A 37 1.04 -6.08 -0.75
C ILE A 37 1.16 -5.01 0.33
N CYS A 38 0.39 -5.16 1.40
CA CYS A 38 0.43 -4.26 2.53
C CYS A 38 1.81 -4.34 3.20
N ASN A 39 2.62 -3.32 3.00
CA ASN A 39 3.94 -3.20 3.56
C ASN A 39 4.13 -1.78 4.12
N VAL A 40 4.14 -1.68 5.45
CA VAL A 40 4.31 -0.40 6.16
C VAL A 40 5.65 0.28 5.85
N MET A 41 6.67 -0.45 5.38
CA MET A 41 7.95 0.14 4.98
C MET A 41 7.83 1.02 3.74
N GLU A 42 6.79 0.86 2.91
CA GLU A 42 6.53 1.80 1.81
C GLU A 42 6.19 3.20 2.32
N LEU A 43 5.76 3.35 3.59
CA LEU A 43 5.46 4.63 4.24
C LEU A 43 6.68 5.28 4.91
N VAL A 44 7.87 4.67 4.85
CA VAL A 44 9.12 5.29 5.37
C VAL A 44 9.36 6.72 4.86
N PRO A 45 9.09 7.07 3.59
CA PRO A 45 9.22 8.45 3.11
C PRO A 45 8.29 9.46 3.82
N CYS A 46 7.24 8.98 4.50
CA CYS A 46 6.32 9.78 5.30
C CYS A 46 6.74 9.90 6.78
N ALA A 47 7.72 9.12 7.26
CA ALA A 47 8.05 9.04 8.68
C ALA A 47 8.41 10.40 9.31
N ASN A 48 9.16 11.24 8.58
CA ASN A 48 9.50 12.59 9.03
C ASN A 48 8.25 13.47 9.15
N ALA A 49 7.37 13.45 8.14
CA ALA A 49 6.14 14.24 8.13
C ALA A 49 5.15 13.80 9.24
N TYR A 50 5.07 12.50 9.52
CA TYR A 50 4.26 11.96 10.62
C TYR A 50 4.77 12.39 12.00
N THR A 51 6.06 12.64 12.16
CA THR A 51 6.65 12.94 13.48
C THR A 51 6.84 14.44 13.74
N THR A 52 7.08 15.25 12.71
CA THR A 52 7.53 16.65 12.87
C THR A 52 6.55 17.70 12.34
N SER A 53 5.40 17.29 11.81
CA SER A 53 4.41 18.20 11.18
C SER A 53 4.99 19.00 10.00
N THR A 54 6.05 18.49 9.37
CA THR A 54 6.61 19.07 8.15
C THR A 54 5.78 18.67 6.92
N PRO A 55 5.75 19.51 5.87
CA PRO A 55 5.04 19.17 4.64
C PRO A 55 5.62 17.88 4.03
N PRO A 56 4.76 16.94 3.58
CA PRO A 56 5.22 15.65 3.07
C PRO A 56 5.92 15.79 1.71
N SER A 57 6.85 14.87 1.45
CA SER A 57 7.51 14.77 0.15
C SER A 57 6.55 14.24 -0.92
N PRO A 58 6.78 14.53 -2.21
CA PRO A 58 5.99 13.94 -3.30
C PRO A 58 5.99 12.40 -3.27
N GLN A 59 7.14 11.81 -2.91
CA GLN A 59 7.29 10.37 -2.76
C GLN A 59 6.43 9.82 -1.62
N CYS A 60 6.33 10.53 -0.48
CA CYS A 60 5.41 10.15 0.58
C CYS A 60 3.97 10.08 0.07
N CYS A 61 3.50 11.12 -0.63
CA CYS A 61 2.13 11.12 -1.14
C CYS A 61 1.86 10.02 -2.19
N GLU A 62 2.84 9.70 -3.03
CA GLU A 62 2.76 8.59 -4.00
C GLU A 62 2.57 7.26 -3.26
N ARG A 63 3.46 6.97 -2.30
CA ARG A 63 3.42 5.71 -1.54
C ARG A 63 2.19 5.58 -0.66
N LEU A 64 1.75 6.69 -0.06
CA LEU A 64 0.55 6.72 0.77
C LEU A 64 -0.71 6.37 -0.03
N LYS A 65 -0.82 6.86 -1.27
CA LYS A 65 -1.92 6.52 -2.18
C LYS A 65 -1.88 5.06 -2.61
N GLU A 66 -0.70 4.54 -2.92
CA GLU A 66 -0.52 3.12 -3.27
C GLU A 66 -0.94 2.20 -2.11
N GLN A 67 -0.69 2.62 -0.86
CA GLN A 67 -1.00 1.88 0.35
C GLN A 67 -2.38 2.17 0.95
N GLN A 68 -3.21 3.00 0.31
CA GLN A 68 -4.55 3.34 0.79
C GLN A 68 -5.42 2.13 1.19
N PRO A 69 -5.50 1.02 0.43
CA PRO A 69 -6.31 -0.14 0.83
C PRO A 69 -5.83 -0.82 2.12
N CYS A 70 -4.57 -0.61 2.50
CA CYS A 70 -3.93 -1.22 3.66
C CYS A 70 -4.02 -0.36 4.94
N ILE A 71 -4.49 0.89 4.83
CA ILE A 71 -4.49 1.84 5.95
C ILE A 71 -5.30 1.33 7.15
N CYS A 72 -6.45 0.68 6.93
CA CYS A 72 -7.21 0.09 8.04
C CYS A 72 -6.48 -1.08 8.71
N GLN A 73 -5.76 -1.90 7.94
CA GLN A 73 -4.94 -2.95 8.51
C GLN A 73 -3.85 -2.36 9.42
N TYR A 74 -3.21 -1.27 9.02
CA TYR A 74 -2.21 -0.59 9.85
C TYR A 74 -2.82 0.09 11.09
N MET A 75 -4.05 0.58 11.01
CA MET A 75 -4.76 1.12 12.18
C MET A 75 -5.20 0.05 13.17
N ASN A 76 -5.47 -1.16 12.70
CA ASN A 76 -5.86 -2.29 13.54
C ASN A 76 -4.66 -3.00 14.19
N ASP A 77 -3.45 -2.81 13.67
CA ASP A 77 -2.22 -3.31 14.29
C ASP A 77 -1.75 -2.36 15.42
N PRO A 78 -1.73 -2.79 16.69
CA PRO A 78 -1.35 -1.93 17.81
C PRO A 78 0.10 -1.42 17.75
N THR A 79 1.00 -2.13 17.08
CA THR A 79 2.41 -1.75 16.93
C THR A 79 2.61 -0.63 15.91
N ILE A 80 1.75 -0.58 14.89
CA ILE A 80 1.83 0.40 13.79
C ILE A 80 0.86 1.57 14.02
N ARG A 81 -0.28 1.34 14.67
CA ARG A 81 -1.32 2.33 14.92
C ARG A 81 -0.79 3.60 15.58
N THR A 82 0.23 3.50 16.43
CA THR A 82 0.85 4.66 17.08
C THR A 82 1.55 5.61 16.11
N LEU A 83 1.93 5.15 14.91
CA LEU A 83 2.50 5.96 13.85
C LEU A 83 1.42 6.54 12.92
N ILE A 84 0.45 5.70 12.56
CA ILE A 84 -0.58 6.01 11.53
C ILE A 84 -1.76 6.77 12.14
N ASN A 85 -2.20 6.45 13.36
CA ASN A 85 -3.32 7.11 14.01
C ASN A 85 -2.86 8.29 14.87
N THR A 86 -2.29 9.31 14.22
CA THR A 86 -1.83 10.55 14.86
C THR A 86 -2.38 11.79 14.14
N PRO A 87 -2.47 12.96 14.81
CA PRO A 87 -2.91 14.20 14.17
C PRO A 87 -2.06 14.58 12.94
N ASN A 88 -0.75 14.35 13.04
CA ASN A 88 0.19 14.61 11.94
C ASN A 88 -0.05 13.67 10.76
N ALA A 89 -0.24 12.37 11.02
CA ALA A 89 -0.54 11.42 9.96
C ALA A 89 -1.87 11.73 9.25
N LYS A 90 -2.88 12.18 10.00
CA LYS A 90 -4.15 12.67 9.42
C LYS A 90 -3.91 13.91 8.54
N MET A 91 -3.17 14.90 9.04
CA MET A 91 -2.82 16.10 8.26
C MET A 91 -2.06 15.74 6.97
N VAL A 92 -1.06 14.86 7.04
CA VAL A 92 -0.31 14.39 5.87
C VAL A 92 -1.21 13.69 4.86
N SER A 93 -2.12 12.86 5.36
CA SER A 93 -3.11 12.14 4.53
C SER A 93 -4.05 13.10 3.80
N ASP A 94 -4.54 14.13 4.51
CA ASP A 94 -5.37 15.18 3.94
C ASP A 94 -4.60 16.01 2.90
N PHE A 95 -3.34 16.39 3.21
CA PHE A 95 -2.46 17.11 2.30
C PHE A 95 -2.20 16.32 1.00
N CYS A 96 -1.98 15.02 1.11
CA CYS A 96 -1.74 14.15 -0.04
C CYS A 96 -3.03 13.80 -0.82
N GLY A 97 -4.22 14.19 -0.34
CA GLY A 97 -5.50 13.86 -0.95
C GLY A 97 -5.89 12.38 -0.78
N SER A 98 -5.42 11.74 0.27
CA SER A 98 -5.74 10.35 0.65
C SER A 98 -6.21 10.33 2.11
N PRO A 99 -7.36 10.97 2.44
CA PRO A 99 -7.81 11.12 3.82
C PRO A 99 -7.96 9.77 4.52
N MET A 100 -7.57 9.72 5.79
CA MET A 100 -7.71 8.49 6.58
C MET A 100 -9.18 8.14 6.79
N PRO A 101 -9.55 6.84 6.70
CA PRO A 101 -10.90 6.40 6.99
C PRO A 101 -11.26 6.68 8.46
N ASN A 102 -12.52 7.09 8.70
CA ASN A 102 -13.03 7.36 10.04
C ASN A 102 -13.41 6.08 10.80
N ASN A 103 -13.61 4.99 10.06
CA ASN A 103 -13.93 3.66 10.55
C ASN A 103 -13.06 2.61 9.86
N CYS A 104 -12.47 1.77 10.70
CA CYS A 104 -11.76 0.54 10.44
C CYS A 104 -12.18 -0.44 11.56
#